data_AF-A0A7G1HYE5-F1
#
_entry.id   AF-A0A7G1HYE5-F1
#
_cell.length_a   1.000
_cell.length_b   1.000
_cell.length_c   1.000
_cell.angle_alpha   90.00
_cell.angle_beta   90.00
_cell.angle_gamma   90.00
#
_symmetry.space_group_name_H-M   'P 1'
#
loop_
_entity.id
_entity.type
_entity.pdbx_description
1 polymer ?
#
loop_
_entity_poly.entity_id
_entity_poly.type
_entity_poly.pdbx_seq_one_letter_code
_entity_poly.pdbx_strand_id
1 'polypeptide(L)'
;MKKTLTVNLNNTVYHIDEDAYESLQEYLNSLRNHFSEEEGAEEILRDIEARIAELFKERLRFGMQIITLREVNEIITIMGHPEDFDRDMIDDETSETQFDSENKQYDEKKGNNIETPINENEIKTKRRLFRDGENRILGGVASGIGCYLNVDPVFIRVLFVILTFFWGTAILIYMLLWICIPEARTAAQKLEMKGEPVTIENIKKAVKEEMDKAEVNLSGIERKTDSFFTRLGDLLLCIIRGLFKALFLLFGGCLGFILLIILFSIGVSIFSFLFGNFTVTTYGTTLPPVVMNILTGIEHPKAFLLSLLLVIGIPFYALLRLLLGRMFNWTPQTKITTNVISFIWIISFIALAIFSAEIIPFLFK
;
A
#
# COMPACT_ATOMS: atom_id res chain seq x y z
N MET A 1 -51.89 7.13 37.90
CA MET A 1 -50.96 6.32 37.09
C MET A 1 -50.57 7.16 35.89
N LYS A 2 -49.28 7.28 35.57
CA LYS A 2 -48.86 7.95 34.34
C LYS A 2 -49.28 7.12 33.14
N LYS A 3 -49.80 7.75 32.08
CA LYS A 3 -50.08 7.03 30.83
C LYS A 3 -48.79 6.87 30.05
N THR A 4 -48.66 5.73 29.37
CA THR A 4 -47.54 5.43 28.48
C THR A 4 -48.02 5.44 27.04
N LEU A 5 -47.32 6.17 26.18
CA LEU A 5 -47.56 6.24 24.75
C LEU A 5 -46.46 5.49 24.01
N THR A 6 -46.74 5.10 22.76
CA THR A 6 -45.78 4.41 21.90
C THR A 6 -45.46 5.31 20.71
N VAL A 7 -44.17 5.56 20.49
CA VAL A 7 -43.67 6.37 19.36
C VAL A 7 -42.72 5.54 18.51
N ASN A 8 -42.69 5.80 17.21
CA ASN A 8 -41.74 5.21 16.28
C ASN A 8 -40.71 6.28 15.89
N LEU A 9 -39.44 6.03 16.17
CA LEU A 9 -38.33 6.90 15.79
C LEU A 9 -37.31 6.07 15.01
N ASN A 10 -37.04 6.47 13.76
CA ASN A 10 -36.10 5.79 12.87
C ASN A 10 -36.28 4.26 12.83
N ASN A 11 -37.51 3.80 12.57
CA ASN A 11 -37.88 2.38 12.49
C ASN A 11 -37.76 1.58 13.82
N THR A 12 -37.62 2.27 14.95
CA THR A 12 -37.55 1.65 16.28
C THR A 12 -38.71 2.13 17.15
N VAL A 13 -39.38 1.19 17.82
CA VAL A 13 -40.54 1.47 18.67
C VAL A 13 -40.09 1.71 20.11
N TYR A 14 -40.54 2.82 20.68
CA TYR A 14 -40.23 3.24 22.04
C TYR A 14 -41.52 3.44 22.86
N HIS A 15 -41.45 3.10 24.15
CA HIS A 15 -42.51 3.40 25.12
C HIS A 15 -42.09 4.61 25.95
N ILE A 16 -42.92 5.64 25.99
CA ILE A 16 -42.61 6.95 26.57
C ILE A 16 -43.76 7.40 27.48
N ASP A 17 -43.46 8.05 28.59
CA ASP A 17 -44.51 8.68 29.43
C ASP A 17 -45.25 9.79 28.64
N GLU A 18 -46.53 10.04 28.97
CA GLU A 18 -47.37 11.05 28.31
C GLU A 18 -46.74 12.47 28.33
N ASP A 19 -46.16 12.88 29.46
CA ASP A 19 -45.48 14.18 29.62
C ASP A 19 -44.18 14.26 28.79
N ALA A 20 -43.42 13.17 28.74
CA ALA A 20 -42.21 13.06 27.95
C ALA A 20 -42.50 13.03 26.43
N TYR A 21 -43.61 12.41 26.02
CA TYR A 21 -44.06 12.40 24.64
C TYR A 21 -44.45 13.79 24.16
N GLU A 22 -45.21 14.54 24.97
CA GLU A 22 -45.59 15.93 24.65
C GLU A 22 -44.35 16.81 24.45
N SER A 23 -43.38 16.75 25.37
CA SER A 23 -42.13 17.52 25.27
C SER A 23 -41.29 17.14 24.04
N LEU A 24 -41.15 15.84 23.75
CA LEU A 24 -40.44 15.38 22.56
C LEU A 24 -41.14 15.83 21.27
N GLN A 25 -42.47 15.79 21.23
CA GLN A 25 -43.24 16.20 20.05
C GLN A 25 -43.14 17.71 19.81
N GLU A 26 -43.17 18.50 20.88
CA GLU A 26 -42.95 19.95 20.82
C GLU A 26 -41.57 20.26 20.23
N TYR A 27 -40.53 19.58 20.71
CA TYR A 27 -39.17 19.71 20.21
C TYR A 27 -38.99 19.29 18.74
N LEU A 28 -39.55 18.14 18.34
CA LEU A 28 -39.49 17.70 16.94
C LEU A 28 -40.27 18.65 16.01
N ASN A 29 -41.39 19.21 16.49
CA ASN A 29 -42.15 20.20 15.74
C ASN A 29 -41.36 21.53 15.60
N SER A 30 -40.67 21.99 16.65
CA SER A 30 -39.83 23.20 16.56
C SER A 30 -38.68 23.00 15.58
N LEU A 31 -38.05 21.81 15.58
CA LEU A 31 -37.02 21.45 14.59
C LEU A 31 -37.57 21.48 13.16
N ARG A 32 -38.74 20.85 12.93
CA ARG A 32 -39.35 20.83 11.60
C ARG A 32 -39.67 22.23 11.08
N ASN A 33 -40.14 23.11 11.95
CA ASN A 33 -40.46 24.49 11.59
C ASN A 33 -39.20 25.33 11.32
N HIS A 34 -38.12 25.10 12.07
CA HIS A 34 -36.85 25.81 11.85
C HIS A 34 -36.17 25.37 10.55
N PHE A 35 -36.14 24.08 10.26
CA PHE A 35 -35.47 23.54 9.07
C PHE A 35 -36.34 23.52 7.81
N SER A 36 -37.63 23.91 7.86
CA SER A 36 -38.54 23.76 6.71
C SER A 36 -38.13 24.56 5.47
N GLU A 37 -37.36 25.63 5.64
CA GLU A 37 -36.89 26.49 4.54
C GLU A 37 -35.49 26.10 4.04
N GLU A 38 -34.82 25.14 4.68
CA GLU A 38 -33.46 24.74 4.32
C GLU A 38 -33.43 23.69 3.21
N GLU A 39 -32.40 23.79 2.36
CA GLU A 39 -32.13 22.78 1.35
C GLU A 39 -31.69 21.48 2.03
N GLY A 40 -32.37 20.36 1.74
CA GLY A 40 -32.12 19.09 2.41
C GLY A 40 -32.80 18.91 3.77
N ALA A 41 -33.80 19.74 4.12
CA ALA A 41 -34.55 19.67 5.39
C ALA A 41 -34.96 18.25 5.83
N GLU A 42 -35.47 17.44 4.88
CA GLU A 42 -35.89 16.05 5.13
C GLU A 42 -34.71 15.15 5.53
N GLU A 43 -33.51 15.36 4.99
CA GLU A 43 -32.31 14.60 5.33
C GLU A 43 -31.77 15.02 6.70
N ILE A 44 -31.73 16.33 6.97
CA ILE A 44 -31.32 16.89 8.26
C ILE A 44 -32.21 16.32 9.38
N LEU A 45 -33.54 16.40 9.22
CA LEU A 45 -34.50 15.88 10.21
C LEU A 45 -34.32 14.38 10.43
N ARG A 46 -34.17 13.61 9.35
CA ARG A 46 -33.97 12.16 9.43
C ARG A 46 -32.71 11.80 10.22
N ASP A 47 -31.61 12.52 10.02
CA ASP A 47 -30.36 12.29 10.73
C ASP A 47 -30.42 12.73 12.20
N ILE A 48 -31.13 13.82 12.49
CA ILE A 48 -31.44 14.26 13.87
C ILE A 48 -32.29 13.20 14.59
N GLU A 49 -33.37 12.71 13.97
CA GLU A 49 -34.20 11.63 14.52
C GLU A 49 -33.42 10.34 14.72
N ALA A 50 -32.55 9.99 13.77
CA ALA A 50 -31.67 8.83 13.90
C ALA A 50 -30.74 8.95 15.11
N ARG A 51 -30.20 10.15 15.35
CA ARG A 51 -29.37 10.42 16.52
C ARG A 51 -30.15 10.36 17.83
N ILE A 52 -31.35 10.93 17.88
CA ILE A 52 -32.24 10.86 19.05
C ILE A 52 -32.57 9.40 19.38
N ALA A 53 -32.90 8.60 18.36
CA ALA A 53 -33.15 7.16 18.53
C ALA A 53 -31.92 6.42 19.07
N GLU A 54 -30.71 6.77 18.62
CA GLU A 54 -29.48 6.18 19.14
C GLU A 54 -29.25 6.52 20.62
N LEU A 55 -29.48 7.78 21.01
CA LEU A 55 -29.35 8.22 22.40
C LEU A 55 -30.38 7.53 23.31
N PHE A 56 -31.65 7.42 22.87
CA PHE A 56 -32.65 6.64 23.61
C PHE A 56 -32.23 5.18 23.76
N LYS A 57 -31.73 4.55 22.70
CA LYS A 57 -31.25 3.17 22.73
C LYS A 57 -30.12 2.98 23.74
N GLU A 58 -29.18 3.93 23.84
CA GLU A 58 -28.09 3.88 24.83
C GLU A 58 -28.62 3.90 26.27
N ARG A 59 -29.64 4.72 26.54
CA ARG A 59 -30.28 4.81 27.86
C ARG A 59 -31.07 3.54 28.23
N LEU A 60 -31.73 2.89 27.27
CA LEU A 60 -32.46 1.63 27.50
C LEU A 60 -31.53 0.45 27.87
N ARG A 61 -30.23 0.50 27.55
CA ARG A 61 -29.27 -0.57 27.92
C ARG A 61 -29.07 -0.71 29.43
N PHE A 62 -29.48 0.28 30.21
CA PHE A 62 -29.40 0.27 31.68
C PHE A 62 -30.64 -0.33 32.36
N GLY A 63 -31.52 -1.02 31.61
CA GLY A 63 -32.67 -1.74 32.16
C GLY A 63 -33.95 -0.91 32.30
N MET A 64 -33.98 0.29 31.71
CA MET A 64 -35.18 1.12 31.61
C MET A 64 -36.06 0.59 30.46
N GLN A 65 -37.36 0.37 30.72
CA GLN A 65 -38.33 -0.06 29.69
C GLN A 65 -39.17 1.10 29.14
N ILE A 66 -39.23 2.23 29.87
CA ILE A 66 -40.06 3.39 29.56
C ILE A 66 -39.18 4.63 29.65
N ILE A 67 -39.29 5.49 28.65
CA ILE A 67 -38.56 6.76 28.58
C ILE A 67 -39.31 7.81 29.40
N THR A 68 -38.60 8.42 30.35
CA THR A 68 -39.16 9.45 31.24
C THR A 68 -38.82 10.87 30.76
N LEU A 69 -39.54 11.87 31.29
CA LEU A 69 -39.33 13.29 30.94
C LEU A 69 -37.88 13.75 31.17
N ARG A 70 -37.22 13.18 32.19
CA ARG A 70 -35.82 13.48 32.48
C ARG A 70 -34.90 13.07 31.33
N GLU A 71 -35.11 11.89 30.75
CA GLU A 71 -34.27 11.39 29.66
C GLU A 71 -34.49 12.19 28.37
N VAL A 72 -35.71 12.62 28.10
CA VAL A 72 -36.02 13.51 26.98
C VAL A 72 -35.31 14.85 27.14
N ASN A 73 -35.40 15.48 28.31
CA ASN A 73 -34.73 16.75 28.58
C ASN A 73 -33.20 16.64 28.51
N GLU A 74 -32.61 15.55 29.00
CA GLU A 74 -31.16 15.30 28.86
C GLU A 74 -30.74 15.20 27.39
N ILE A 75 -31.53 14.53 26.55
CA ILE A 75 -31.24 14.40 25.12
C ILE A 75 -31.41 15.73 24.39
N ILE A 76 -32.47 16.48 24.68
CA ILE A 76 -32.67 17.83 24.14
C ILE A 76 -31.49 18.74 24.50
N THR A 77 -30.97 18.63 25.73
CA THR A 77 -29.79 19.38 26.18
C THR A 77 -28.53 19.01 25.39
N ILE A 78 -28.32 17.73 25.07
CA ILE A 78 -27.18 17.26 24.26
C ILE A 78 -27.29 17.72 22.80
N MET A 79 -28.49 17.71 22.25
CA MET A 79 -28.75 18.08 20.85
C MET A 79 -28.76 19.61 20.65
N GLY A 80 -29.19 20.37 21.66
CA GLY A 80 -29.41 21.82 21.64
C GLY A 80 -30.81 22.23 21.16
N HIS A 81 -31.19 23.50 21.34
CA HIS A 81 -32.46 24.03 20.84
C HIS A 81 -32.27 24.85 19.56
N PRO A 82 -33.18 24.75 18.57
CA PRO A 82 -33.09 25.48 17.31
C PRO A 82 -32.88 27.00 17.48
N GLU A 83 -33.49 27.59 18.50
CA GLU A 83 -33.46 29.03 18.78
C GLU A 83 -32.09 29.54 19.28
N ASP A 84 -31.25 28.65 19.81
CA ASP A 84 -29.94 29.02 20.36
C ASP A 84 -28.92 29.30 19.23
N PHE A 85 -29.16 28.80 18.02
CA PHE A 85 -28.18 28.79 16.93
C PHE A 85 -28.29 29.98 15.96
N ASP A 86 -29.42 30.69 15.93
CA ASP A 86 -29.61 31.87 15.07
C ASP A 86 -28.77 33.08 15.55
N ARG A 87 -28.23 33.04 16.77
CA ARG A 87 -27.39 34.12 17.32
C ARG A 87 -25.93 34.05 16.88
N ASP A 88 -25.44 32.89 16.46
CA ASP A 88 -24.00 32.67 16.24
C ASP A 88 -23.56 32.95 14.79
N MET A 89 -24.50 33.20 13.86
CA MET A 89 -24.17 33.58 12.47
C MET A 89 -23.63 35.01 12.30
N ILE A 90 -23.55 35.82 13.36
CA ILE A 90 -23.08 37.22 13.27
C ILE A 90 -21.58 37.37 13.57
N ASP A 91 -20.95 36.43 14.29
CA ASP A 91 -19.58 36.63 14.81
C ASP A 91 -18.48 35.80 14.12
N ASP A 92 -18.81 34.89 13.19
CA ASP A 92 -17.84 33.90 12.67
C ASP A 92 -17.19 34.26 11.31
N GLU A 93 -17.30 35.52 10.85
CA GLU A 93 -16.59 36.00 9.65
C GLU A 93 -15.11 36.35 9.87
N THR A 94 -14.57 36.21 11.10
CA THR A 94 -13.16 36.55 11.36
C THR A 94 -12.46 35.54 12.26
N SER A 95 -12.08 34.37 11.74
CA SER A 95 -10.96 33.58 12.27
C SER A 95 -10.54 32.43 11.33
N GLU A 96 -9.99 32.76 10.16
CA GLU A 96 -9.12 31.81 9.48
C GLU A 96 -7.74 31.75 10.17
N THR A 97 -7.26 30.52 10.37
CA THR A 97 -5.85 30.10 10.54
C THR A 97 -5.11 30.42 11.84
N GLN A 98 -4.90 29.39 12.68
CA GLN A 98 -3.60 28.83 13.11
C GLN A 98 -3.77 28.09 14.45
N PHE A 99 -3.81 26.76 14.42
CA PHE A 99 -3.60 25.93 15.61
C PHE A 99 -2.15 25.46 15.63
N ASP A 100 -1.25 26.35 16.05
CA ASP A 100 0.06 25.94 16.57
C ASP A 100 -0.06 25.62 18.06
N SER A 101 0.58 24.53 18.43
CA SER A 101 0.60 23.99 19.79
C SER A 101 1.39 24.91 20.70
N GLU A 102 0.77 25.50 21.74
CA GLU A 102 1.52 25.84 22.94
C GLU A 102 0.65 25.95 24.20
N ASN A 103 1.25 25.48 25.29
CA ASN A 103 0.71 25.22 26.60
C ASN A 103 0.78 26.50 27.45
N LYS A 104 -0.34 27.07 27.91
CA LYS A 104 -0.33 28.08 28.98
C LYS A 104 -1.48 27.92 29.96
N GLN A 105 -1.09 27.41 31.12
CA GLN A 105 -1.65 27.59 32.45
C GLN A 105 -2.09 29.04 32.71
N TYR A 106 -3.33 29.22 33.18
CA TYR A 106 -3.75 30.45 33.85
C TYR A 106 -4.54 30.16 35.12
N ASP A 107 -4.08 30.84 36.17
CA ASP A 107 -4.63 30.95 37.51
C ASP A 107 -6.01 31.62 37.51
N GLU A 108 -6.85 31.08 38.38
CA GLU A 108 -8.15 31.55 38.82
C GLU A 108 -8.10 32.96 39.44
N LYS A 109 -9.11 33.81 39.15
CA LYS A 109 -9.77 34.64 40.18
C LYS A 109 -11.08 35.32 39.71
N LYS A 110 -12.17 34.77 40.26
CA LYS A 110 -13.35 35.42 40.90
C LYS A 110 -14.29 36.33 40.08
N GLY A 111 -15.53 35.85 39.95
CA GLY A 111 -16.72 36.65 39.66
C GLY A 111 -18.00 35.80 39.65
N ASN A 112 -18.56 35.53 40.83
CA ASN A 112 -19.72 34.65 41.08
C ASN A 112 -20.99 35.02 40.30
N ASN A 113 -21.57 34.05 39.60
CA ASN A 113 -23.01 33.78 39.54
C ASN A 113 -23.20 32.26 39.35
N ILE A 114 -24.34 31.74 39.80
CA ILE A 114 -24.60 30.32 39.97
C ILE A 114 -24.62 29.61 38.60
N GLU A 115 -23.47 29.05 38.23
CA GLU A 115 -23.33 28.08 37.16
C GLU A 115 -23.15 26.71 37.82
N THR A 116 -24.12 25.82 37.62
CA THR A 116 -23.88 24.39 37.79
C THR A 116 -22.67 24.04 36.92
N PRO A 117 -21.59 23.45 37.48
CA PRO A 117 -20.41 23.12 36.70
C PRO A 117 -20.79 21.97 35.78
N ILE A 118 -21.15 22.30 34.54
CA ILE A 118 -21.14 21.32 33.46
C ILE A 118 -19.66 20.99 33.29
N ASN A 119 -19.29 19.79 33.73
CA ASN A 119 -17.93 19.29 33.62
C ASN A 119 -17.65 19.13 32.12
N GLU A 120 -16.94 20.08 31.50
CA GLU A 120 -16.57 20.10 30.06
C GLU A 120 -15.84 18.81 29.61
N ASN A 121 -15.42 17.97 30.55
CA ASN A 121 -14.82 16.67 30.28
C ASN A 121 -15.83 15.54 29.96
N GLU A 122 -17.15 15.78 30.06
CA GLU A 122 -18.19 14.74 29.89
C GLU A 122 -18.92 14.75 28.54
N ILE A 123 -18.57 15.64 27.60
CA ILE A 123 -18.95 15.49 26.17
C ILE A 123 -17.73 15.01 25.36
N LYS A 124 -16.99 14.01 25.88
CA LYS A 124 -16.14 13.21 25.00
C LYS A 124 -17.05 12.27 24.21
N THR A 125 -17.50 12.74 23.05
CA THR A 125 -18.11 11.86 22.05
C THR A 125 -17.15 10.70 21.81
N LYS A 126 -17.62 9.49 22.08
CA LYS A 126 -16.83 8.27 21.94
C LYS A 126 -16.54 8.09 20.45
N ARG A 127 -15.33 8.46 20.00
CA ARG A 127 -14.90 8.24 18.62
C ARG A 127 -15.09 6.77 18.26
N ARG A 128 -15.86 6.52 17.20
CA ARG A 128 -16.12 5.17 16.69
C ARG A 128 -15.39 4.99 15.36
N LEU A 129 -14.78 3.84 15.19
CA LEU A 129 -14.12 3.50 13.94
C LEU A 129 -15.19 3.15 12.91
N PHE A 130 -15.40 4.06 11.96
CA PHE A 130 -16.20 3.82 10.78
C PHE A 130 -15.31 3.76 9.55
N ARG A 131 -15.81 3.09 8.52
CA ARG A 131 -15.20 3.06 7.20
C ARG A 131 -15.73 4.24 6.39
N ASP A 132 -14.80 5.03 5.84
CA ASP A 132 -15.14 6.21 5.04
C ASP A 132 -15.58 5.81 3.63
N GLY A 133 -16.81 6.18 3.28
CA GLY A 133 -17.44 5.93 1.98
C GLY A 133 -17.15 6.99 0.91
N GLU A 134 -16.64 8.17 1.25
CA GLU A 134 -16.37 9.25 0.28
C GLU A 134 -15.01 9.05 -0.41
N ASN A 135 -13.96 8.68 0.34
CA ASN A 135 -12.62 8.44 -0.21
C ASN A 135 -12.36 6.94 -0.50
N ARG A 136 -13.28 6.28 -1.21
CA ARG A 136 -13.20 4.85 -1.54
C ARG A 136 -12.17 4.55 -2.63
N ILE A 137 -10.98 4.10 -2.24
CA ILE A 137 -10.00 3.49 -3.18
C ILE A 137 -10.03 1.96 -3.11
N LEU A 138 -10.14 1.37 -1.91
CA LEU A 138 -10.23 -0.08 -1.67
C LEU A 138 -11.28 -0.38 -0.58
N GLY A 139 -12.49 0.13 -0.77
CA GLY A 139 -13.56 -0.05 0.22
C GLY A 139 -13.39 0.78 1.48
N GLY A 140 -12.57 1.84 1.50
CA GLY A 140 -12.63 2.90 2.54
C GLY A 140 -11.97 2.60 3.90
N VAL A 141 -11.39 1.41 4.08
CA VAL A 141 -10.83 0.97 5.38
C VAL A 141 -9.64 1.81 5.81
N ALA A 142 -8.68 2.04 4.90
CA ALA A 142 -7.49 2.85 5.20
C ALA A 142 -7.83 4.33 5.46
N SER A 143 -8.90 4.84 4.83
CA SER A 143 -9.38 6.20 5.05
C SER A 143 -10.07 6.33 6.41
N GLY A 144 -10.93 5.37 6.76
CA GLY A 144 -11.57 5.30 8.08
C GLY A 144 -10.59 5.18 9.24
N ILE A 145 -9.54 4.35 9.10
CA ILE A 145 -8.45 4.26 10.08
C ILE A 145 -7.68 5.59 10.18
N GLY A 146 -7.48 6.27 9.05
CA GLY A 146 -6.81 7.59 9.00
C GLY A 146 -7.58 8.66 9.76
N CYS A 147 -8.89 8.75 9.55
CA CYS A 147 -9.76 9.66 10.31
C CYS A 147 -9.74 9.34 11.80
N TYR A 148 -9.86 8.06 12.17
CA TYR A 148 -9.85 7.64 13.57
C TYR A 148 -8.52 7.96 14.29
N LEU A 149 -7.39 7.70 13.62
CA LEU A 149 -6.06 7.94 14.16
C LEU A 149 -5.55 9.38 13.96
N ASN A 150 -6.31 10.23 13.24
CA ASN A 150 -5.88 11.56 12.85
C ASN A 150 -4.55 11.57 12.05
N VAL A 151 -4.36 10.54 11.20
CA VAL A 151 -3.17 10.36 10.34
C VAL A 151 -3.61 10.36 8.88
N ASP A 152 -2.81 10.96 7.99
CA ASP A 152 -3.10 10.94 6.56
C ASP A 152 -3.26 9.49 6.05
N PRO A 153 -4.41 9.15 5.43
CA PRO A 153 -4.69 7.83 4.85
C PRO A 153 -3.60 7.28 3.93
N VAL A 154 -2.79 8.16 3.31
CA VAL A 154 -1.66 7.77 2.46
C VAL A 154 -0.63 6.94 3.25
N PHE A 155 -0.30 7.31 4.49
CA PHE A 155 0.65 6.54 5.31
C PHE A 155 0.13 5.15 5.62
N ILE A 156 -1.17 5.04 5.93
CA ILE A 156 -1.81 3.74 6.21
C ILE A 156 -1.78 2.86 4.97
N ARG A 157 -2.02 3.42 3.78
CA ARG A 157 -1.92 2.68 2.51
C ARG A 157 -0.51 2.16 2.26
N VAL A 158 0.51 3.02 2.43
CA VAL A 158 1.92 2.62 2.25
C VAL A 158 2.31 1.52 3.25
N LEU A 159 1.84 1.62 4.49
CA LEU A 159 2.07 0.60 5.52
C LEU A 159 1.50 -0.76 5.11
N PHE A 160 0.25 -0.81 4.61
CA PHE A 160 -0.36 -2.06 4.11
C PHE A 160 0.40 -2.63 2.91
N VAL A 161 0.89 -1.79 2.00
CA VAL A 161 1.71 -2.24 0.86
C VAL A 161 3.01 -2.86 1.35
N ILE A 162 3.73 -2.21 2.26
CA ILE A 162 4.99 -2.73 2.83
C ILE A 162 4.73 -4.07 3.55
N LEU A 163 3.68 -4.15 4.38
CA LEU A 163 3.32 -5.39 5.07
C LEU A 163 2.98 -6.54 4.10
N THR A 164 2.46 -6.22 2.91
CA THR A 164 2.18 -7.23 1.88
C THR A 164 3.45 -7.94 1.42
N PHE A 165 4.59 -7.23 1.37
CA PHE A 165 5.87 -7.82 0.97
C PHE A 165 6.53 -8.69 2.06
N PHE A 166 6.23 -8.46 3.34
CA PHE A 166 6.86 -9.21 4.43
C PHE A 166 6.27 -10.61 4.64
N TRP A 167 4.99 -10.83 4.30
CA TRP A 167 4.38 -12.18 4.38
C TRP A 167 3.04 -12.32 3.61
N GLY A 168 2.59 -11.31 2.86
CA GLY A 168 1.27 -11.30 2.22
C GLY A 168 0.07 -11.23 3.18
N THR A 169 0.31 -11.26 4.49
CA THR A 169 -0.73 -11.26 5.54
C THR A 169 -1.53 -9.96 5.58
N ALA A 170 -0.97 -8.86 5.08
CA ALA A 170 -1.64 -7.57 4.99
C ALA A 170 -2.95 -7.65 4.20
N ILE A 171 -3.01 -8.48 3.15
CA ILE A 171 -4.20 -8.66 2.31
C ILE A 171 -5.32 -9.34 3.11
N LEU A 172 -4.99 -10.36 3.90
CA LEU A 172 -5.96 -11.06 4.74
C LEU A 172 -6.48 -10.16 5.87
N ILE A 173 -5.59 -9.41 6.50
CA ILE A 173 -5.95 -8.43 7.54
C ILE A 173 -6.87 -7.35 6.94
N TYR A 174 -6.53 -6.83 5.75
CA TYR A 174 -7.36 -5.84 5.07
C TYR A 174 -8.75 -6.35 4.75
N MET A 175 -8.86 -7.59 4.26
CA MET A 175 -10.14 -8.25 3.98
C MET A 175 -10.97 -8.47 5.24
N LEU A 176 -10.33 -8.83 6.35
CA LEU A 176 -11.00 -8.98 7.64
C LEU A 176 -11.51 -7.63 8.17
N LEU A 177 -10.72 -6.56 8.10
CA LEU A 177 -11.17 -5.23 8.51
C LEU A 177 -12.29 -4.71 7.61
N TRP A 178 -12.25 -5.03 6.31
CA TRP A 178 -13.29 -4.64 5.37
C TRP A 178 -14.65 -5.26 5.67
N ILE A 179 -14.68 -6.51 6.16
CA ILE A 179 -15.92 -7.20 6.57
C ILE A 179 -16.40 -6.73 7.95
N CYS A 180 -15.48 -6.42 8.86
CA CYS A 180 -15.80 -6.17 10.26
C CYS A 180 -16.16 -4.71 10.57
N ILE A 181 -15.64 -3.75 9.79
CA ILE A 181 -15.85 -2.32 10.03
C ILE A 181 -17.05 -1.83 9.19
N PRO A 182 -18.13 -1.33 9.82
CA PRO A 182 -19.28 -0.79 9.11
C PRO A 182 -18.95 0.56 8.45
N GLU A 183 -19.67 0.87 7.38
CA GLU A 183 -19.55 2.12 6.65
C GLU A 183 -20.41 3.22 7.31
N ALA A 184 -19.87 4.43 7.43
CA ALA A 184 -20.64 5.60 7.89
C ALA A 184 -21.63 6.02 6.79
N ARG A 185 -22.94 5.94 7.09
CA ARG A 185 -24.01 6.24 6.13
C ARG A 185 -24.78 7.52 6.42
N THR A 186 -24.87 7.92 7.69
CA THR A 186 -25.57 9.13 8.15
C THR A 186 -24.56 10.23 8.47
N ALA A 187 -24.93 11.51 8.34
CA ALA A 187 -24.08 12.64 8.70
C ALA A 187 -23.61 12.56 10.16
N ALA A 188 -24.49 12.15 11.07
CA ALA A 188 -24.16 11.89 12.47
C ALA A 188 -22.98 10.90 12.65
N GLN A 189 -22.99 9.77 11.94
CA GLN A 189 -21.89 8.79 11.97
C GLN A 189 -20.59 9.32 11.37
N LYS A 190 -20.66 10.20 10.35
CA LYS A 190 -19.48 10.84 9.77
C LYS A 190 -18.86 11.83 10.77
N LEU A 191 -19.68 12.59 11.50
CA LEU A 191 -19.22 13.46 12.60
C LEU A 191 -18.56 12.64 13.71
N GLU A 192 -19.16 11.50 14.11
CA GLU A 192 -18.55 10.60 15.09
C GLU A 192 -17.19 10.02 14.63
N MET A 193 -17.03 9.77 13.33
CA MET A 193 -15.78 9.31 12.74
C MET A 193 -14.70 10.40 12.76
N LYS A 194 -15.08 11.66 12.48
CA LYS A 194 -14.18 12.83 12.56
C LYS A 194 -13.87 13.22 14.01
N GLY A 195 -14.71 12.78 14.96
CA GLY A 195 -14.59 13.13 16.37
C GLY A 195 -15.18 14.49 16.71
N GLU A 196 -16.08 15.00 15.87
CA GLU A 196 -16.85 16.22 16.08
C GLU A 196 -18.10 15.90 16.95
N PRO A 197 -18.59 16.85 17.76
CA PRO A 197 -19.79 16.62 18.54
C PRO A 197 -21.00 16.51 17.61
N VAL A 198 -21.88 15.53 17.87
CA VAL A 198 -23.08 15.29 17.06
C VAL A 198 -24.21 16.20 17.55
N THR A 199 -24.08 17.48 17.26
CA THR A 199 -25.08 18.54 17.54
C THR A 199 -25.88 18.84 16.28
N ILE A 200 -27.02 19.53 16.43
CA ILE A 200 -27.88 19.94 15.32
C ILE A 200 -27.10 20.76 14.27
N GLU A 201 -26.29 21.71 14.72
CA GLU A 201 -25.49 22.57 13.84
C GLU A 201 -24.49 21.77 13.00
N ASN A 202 -23.75 20.86 13.63
CA ASN A 202 -22.77 20.04 12.91
C ASN A 202 -23.45 19.07 11.94
N ILE A 203 -24.64 18.55 12.28
CA ILE A 203 -25.44 17.73 11.35
C ILE A 203 -25.88 18.58 10.15
N LYS A 204 -26.42 19.78 10.39
CA LYS A 204 -26.80 20.74 9.33
C LYS A 204 -25.63 21.02 8.40
N LYS A 205 -24.47 21.40 8.96
CA LYS A 205 -23.25 21.69 8.21
C LYS A 205 -22.78 20.49 7.39
N ALA A 206 -22.76 19.29 7.99
CA ALA A 206 -22.35 18.07 7.32
C ALA A 206 -23.27 17.69 6.16
N VAL A 207 -24.59 17.80 6.33
CA VAL A 207 -25.57 17.53 5.26
C VAL A 207 -25.44 18.57 4.12
N LYS A 208 -25.32 19.85 4.45
CA LYS A 208 -25.12 20.91 3.45
C LYS A 208 -23.84 20.70 2.63
N GLU A 209 -22.72 20.38 3.28
CA GLU A 209 -21.47 20.03 2.59
C GLU A 209 -21.62 18.82 1.65
N GLU A 210 -22.45 17.83 2.01
CA GLU A 210 -22.72 16.67 1.15
C GLU A 210 -23.54 17.04 -0.08
N MET A 211 -24.54 17.91 0.06
CA MET A 211 -25.34 18.41 -1.04
C MET A 211 -24.52 19.26 -2.01
N ASP A 212 -23.70 20.19 -1.48
CA ASP A 212 -22.78 21.01 -2.28
C ASP A 212 -21.80 20.12 -3.07
N LYS A 213 -21.23 19.10 -2.42
CA LYS A 213 -20.36 18.12 -3.10
C LYS A 213 -21.11 17.29 -4.13
N ALA A 214 -22.37 16.91 -3.88
CA ALA A 214 -23.18 16.13 -4.82
C ALA A 214 -23.51 16.94 -6.08
N GLU A 215 -23.84 18.23 -5.94
CA GLU A 215 -24.09 19.15 -7.06
C GLU A 215 -22.81 19.39 -7.90
N VAL A 216 -21.68 19.61 -7.22
CA VAL A 216 -20.37 19.77 -7.88
C VAL A 216 -19.92 18.47 -8.58
N ASN A 217 -20.20 17.30 -8.00
CA ASN A 217 -19.87 16.02 -8.63
C ASN A 217 -20.78 15.67 -9.82
N LEU A 218 -22.04 16.14 -9.84
CA LEU A 218 -22.96 15.97 -10.97
C LEU A 218 -22.55 16.79 -12.20
N SER A 219 -21.94 17.96 -12.00
CA SER A 219 -21.40 18.80 -13.08
C SER A 219 -19.96 18.44 -13.50
N GLY A 220 -19.30 17.54 -12.76
CA GLY A 220 -17.86 17.26 -12.89
C GLY A 220 -17.48 15.78 -12.90
N ILE A 221 -18.22 14.91 -13.61
CA ILE A 221 -17.79 13.52 -13.90
C ILE A 221 -16.66 13.52 -14.94
N GLU A 222 -15.56 14.22 -14.64
CA GLU A 222 -14.25 14.04 -15.29
C GLU A 222 -13.22 13.61 -14.24
N ARG A 223 -13.05 12.29 -14.14
CA ARG A 223 -11.79 11.57 -13.85
C ARG A 223 -10.84 12.22 -12.82
N LYS A 224 -11.24 12.29 -11.54
CA LYS A 224 -10.29 12.51 -10.42
C LYS A 224 -9.67 11.20 -9.90
N THR A 225 -9.22 10.33 -10.81
CA THR A 225 -8.61 9.02 -10.46
C THR A 225 -7.15 8.90 -10.92
N ASP A 226 -6.63 9.88 -11.68
CA ASP A 226 -5.37 9.72 -12.40
C ASP A 226 -4.09 10.07 -11.59
N SER A 227 -4.17 10.81 -10.48
CA SER A 227 -2.96 11.26 -9.75
C SER A 227 -2.42 10.27 -8.71
N PHE A 228 -3.23 9.32 -8.25
CA PHE A 228 -2.85 8.40 -7.18
C PHE A 228 -2.44 7.01 -7.69
N PHE A 229 -3.13 6.49 -8.71
CA PHE A 229 -2.73 5.23 -9.36
C PHE A 229 -1.40 5.35 -10.10
N THR A 230 -1.09 6.52 -10.64
CA THR A 230 0.23 6.81 -11.23
C THR A 230 1.33 6.78 -10.17
N ARG A 231 1.12 7.42 -9.01
CA ARG A 231 2.08 7.40 -7.88
C ARG A 231 2.27 6.02 -7.27
N LEU A 232 1.20 5.24 -7.11
CA LEU A 232 1.30 3.86 -6.64
C LEU A 232 1.95 2.95 -7.69
N GLY A 233 1.62 3.16 -8.97
CA GLY A 233 2.24 2.47 -10.10
C GLY A 233 3.74 2.70 -10.13
N ASP A 234 4.19 3.95 -9.99
CA ASP A 234 5.60 4.31 -9.99
C ASP A 234 6.37 3.71 -8.80
N LEU A 235 5.77 3.70 -7.61
CA LEU A 235 6.37 3.06 -6.42
C LEU A 235 6.46 1.54 -6.58
N LEU A 236 5.38 0.89 -7.04
CA LEU A 236 5.40 -0.55 -7.32
C LEU A 236 6.43 -0.88 -8.41
N LEU A 237 6.51 -0.08 -9.47
CA LEU A 237 7.47 -0.27 -10.55
C LEU A 237 8.91 -0.11 -10.04
N CYS A 238 9.18 0.85 -9.14
CA CYS A 238 10.48 1.06 -8.53
C CYS A 238 10.91 -0.14 -7.69
N ILE A 239 10.00 -0.66 -6.85
CA ILE A 239 10.24 -1.83 -6.01
C ILE A 239 10.44 -3.08 -6.87
N ILE A 240 9.57 -3.32 -7.86
CA ILE A 240 9.67 -4.45 -8.79
C ILE A 240 11.00 -4.36 -9.56
N ARG A 241 11.37 -3.20 -10.08
CA ARG A 241 12.63 -2.98 -10.80
C ARG A 241 13.84 -3.24 -9.91
N GLY A 242 13.81 -2.80 -8.65
CA GLY A 242 14.84 -3.07 -7.66
C GLY A 242 14.97 -4.56 -7.35
N LEU A 243 13.84 -5.24 -7.13
CA LEU A 243 13.77 -6.67 -6.86
C LEU A 243 14.29 -7.50 -8.05
N PHE A 244 13.86 -7.18 -9.28
CA PHE A 244 14.36 -7.83 -10.49
C PHE A 244 15.86 -7.65 -10.67
N LYS A 245 16.39 -6.46 -10.38
CA LYS A 245 17.84 -6.20 -10.44
C LYS A 245 18.60 -7.03 -9.39
N ALA A 246 18.10 -7.12 -8.16
CA ALA A 246 18.70 -7.91 -7.10
C ALA A 246 18.65 -9.41 -7.42
N LEU A 247 17.51 -9.91 -7.89
CA LEU A 247 17.33 -11.30 -8.29
C LEU A 247 18.28 -11.65 -9.44
N PHE A 248 18.32 -10.84 -10.49
CA PHE A 248 19.20 -11.08 -11.65
C PHE A 248 20.68 -10.99 -11.28
N LEU A 249 21.06 -10.12 -10.33
CA LEU A 249 22.43 -10.06 -9.81
C LEU A 249 22.80 -11.33 -9.03
N LEU A 250 21.88 -11.84 -8.21
CA LEU A 250 22.11 -13.01 -7.37
C LEU A 250 22.18 -14.29 -8.22
N PHE A 251 21.16 -14.52 -9.07
CA PHE A 251 21.13 -15.68 -9.97
C PHE A 251 22.21 -15.59 -11.05
N GLY A 252 22.40 -14.41 -11.65
CA GLY A 252 23.42 -14.17 -12.65
C GLY A 252 24.84 -14.29 -12.08
N GLY A 253 25.07 -13.80 -10.87
CA GLY A 253 26.34 -13.93 -10.15
C GLY A 253 26.66 -15.39 -9.81
N CYS A 254 25.69 -16.14 -9.27
CA CYS A 254 25.87 -17.56 -8.97
C CYS A 254 26.13 -18.38 -10.24
N LEU A 255 25.36 -18.16 -11.31
CA LEU A 255 25.56 -18.86 -12.58
C LEU A 255 26.92 -18.54 -13.21
N GLY A 256 27.33 -17.27 -13.17
CA GLY A 256 28.65 -16.84 -13.62
C GLY A 256 29.78 -17.48 -12.80
N PHE A 257 29.61 -17.58 -11.49
CA PHE A 257 30.58 -18.23 -10.60
C PHE A 257 30.70 -19.73 -10.86
N ILE A 258 29.59 -20.43 -11.09
CA ILE A 258 29.58 -21.84 -11.49
C ILE A 258 30.30 -22.04 -12.83
N LEU A 259 30.04 -21.20 -13.82
CA LEU A 259 30.71 -21.25 -15.12
C LEU A 259 32.22 -21.01 -14.99
N LEU A 260 32.62 -20.07 -14.13
CA LEU A 260 34.02 -19.79 -13.83
C LEU A 260 34.72 -21.02 -13.25
N ILE A 261 34.10 -21.73 -12.31
CA ILE A 261 34.65 -22.96 -11.71
C ILE A 261 34.84 -24.04 -12.78
N ILE A 262 33.85 -24.24 -13.65
CA ILE A 262 33.93 -25.22 -14.74
C ILE A 262 35.09 -24.88 -15.69
N LEU A 263 35.21 -23.60 -16.07
CA LEU A 263 36.29 -23.14 -16.94
C LEU A 263 37.66 -23.27 -16.27
N PHE A 264 37.76 -22.95 -14.98
CA PHE A 264 38.98 -23.11 -14.22
C PHE A 264 39.41 -24.59 -14.17
N SER A 265 38.47 -25.51 -13.92
CA SER A 265 38.72 -26.95 -13.93
C SER A 265 39.21 -27.46 -15.28
N ILE A 266 38.59 -27.00 -16.38
CA ILE A 266 39.02 -27.33 -17.74
C ILE A 266 40.43 -26.77 -18.00
N GLY A 267 40.69 -25.53 -17.60
CA GLY A 267 41.98 -24.86 -17.75
C GLY A 267 43.11 -25.59 -17.01
N VAL A 268 42.89 -25.98 -15.74
CA VAL A 268 43.85 -26.76 -14.94
C VAL A 268 44.15 -28.11 -15.59
N SER A 269 43.13 -28.77 -16.15
CA SER A 269 43.30 -30.06 -16.85
C SER A 269 44.17 -29.90 -18.10
N ILE A 270 43.91 -28.85 -18.90
CA ILE A 270 44.68 -28.54 -20.11
C ILE A 270 46.12 -28.12 -19.77
N PHE A 271 46.30 -27.32 -18.72
CA PHE A 271 47.61 -26.90 -18.23
C PHE A 271 48.44 -28.10 -17.78
N SER A 272 47.85 -28.99 -16.98
CA SER A 272 48.50 -30.23 -16.54
C SER A 272 48.93 -31.11 -17.72
N PHE A 273 48.13 -31.13 -18.79
CA PHE A 273 48.45 -31.86 -20.01
C PHE A 273 49.60 -31.24 -20.82
N LEU A 274 49.63 -29.91 -20.96
CA LEU A 274 50.69 -29.23 -21.71
C LEU A 274 52.06 -29.35 -21.03
N PHE A 275 52.10 -29.23 -19.71
CA PHE A 275 53.35 -29.21 -18.94
C PHE A 275 53.76 -30.58 -18.39
N GLY A 276 52.82 -31.52 -18.23
CA GLY A 276 53.10 -32.88 -17.78
C GLY A 276 53.78 -33.77 -18.83
N ASN A 277 54.23 -34.94 -18.39
CA ASN A 277 54.64 -36.01 -19.31
C ASN A 277 53.39 -36.64 -19.92
N PHE A 278 53.30 -36.64 -21.25
CA PHE A 278 52.18 -37.25 -21.96
C PHE A 278 52.29 -38.77 -21.85
N THR A 279 51.48 -39.37 -20.97
CA THR A 279 51.38 -40.82 -20.82
C THR A 279 49.93 -41.22 -21.02
N VAL A 280 49.64 -41.90 -22.14
CA VAL A 280 48.29 -42.42 -22.43
C VAL A 280 48.05 -43.65 -21.56
N THR A 281 47.48 -43.43 -20.38
CA THR A 281 47.05 -44.52 -19.49
C THR A 281 45.55 -44.71 -19.69
N THR A 282 45.16 -45.86 -20.24
CA THR A 282 43.75 -46.20 -20.47
C THR A 282 43.10 -46.70 -19.19
N TYR A 283 42.36 -45.83 -18.50
CA TYR A 283 41.52 -46.23 -17.37
C TYR A 283 40.16 -46.74 -17.88
N GLY A 284 40.01 -48.06 -17.99
CA GLY A 284 38.71 -48.74 -18.01
C GLY A 284 37.81 -48.59 -19.25
N THR A 285 38.06 -47.65 -20.16
CA THR A 285 37.41 -47.57 -21.47
C THR A 285 38.48 -47.49 -22.55
N THR A 286 38.56 -48.50 -23.41
CA THR A 286 39.44 -48.46 -24.57
C THR A 286 38.85 -47.46 -25.55
N LEU A 287 39.54 -46.32 -25.74
CA LEU A 287 39.23 -45.42 -26.84
C LEU A 287 39.16 -46.21 -28.16
N PRO A 288 38.27 -45.84 -29.10
CA PRO A 288 38.22 -46.50 -30.40
C PRO A 288 39.62 -46.56 -31.02
N PRO A 289 40.03 -47.68 -31.64
CA PRO A 289 41.40 -47.87 -32.14
C PRO A 289 41.88 -46.75 -33.06
N VAL A 290 40.97 -46.17 -33.84
CA VAL A 290 41.22 -45.01 -34.71
C VAL A 290 41.68 -43.79 -33.91
N VAL A 291 41.01 -43.51 -32.79
CA VAL A 291 41.34 -42.38 -31.91
C VAL A 291 42.69 -42.62 -31.24
N MET A 292 42.98 -43.85 -30.83
CA MET A 292 44.28 -44.21 -30.24
C MET A 292 45.42 -44.03 -31.25
N ASN A 293 45.25 -44.51 -32.48
CA ASN A 293 46.25 -44.35 -33.55
C ASN A 293 46.51 -42.87 -33.89
N ILE A 294 45.48 -42.04 -33.91
CA ILE A 294 45.61 -40.59 -34.12
C ILE A 294 46.36 -39.94 -32.95
N LEU A 295 46.01 -40.26 -31.70
CA LEU A 295 46.68 -39.65 -30.55
C LEU A 295 48.17 -40.04 -30.43
N THR A 296 48.54 -41.26 -30.81
CA THR A 296 49.93 -41.72 -30.78
C THR A 296 50.75 -41.34 -32.01
N GLY A 297 50.09 -40.97 -33.13
CA GLY A 297 50.73 -40.64 -34.40
C GLY A 297 51.16 -39.17 -34.55
N ILE A 298 50.74 -38.28 -33.64
CA ILE A 298 51.13 -36.86 -33.67
C ILE A 298 52.56 -36.72 -33.11
N GLU A 299 53.51 -36.26 -33.92
CA GLU A 299 54.91 -36.06 -33.51
C GLU A 299 55.06 -34.97 -32.45
N HIS A 300 54.18 -33.96 -32.50
CA HIS A 300 54.17 -32.82 -31.59
C HIS A 300 52.78 -32.61 -30.94
N PRO A 301 52.33 -33.53 -30.06
CA PRO A 301 50.95 -33.54 -29.55
C PRO A 301 50.64 -32.30 -28.70
N LYS A 302 51.65 -31.74 -28.02
CA LYS A 302 51.53 -30.51 -27.23
C LYS A 302 51.34 -29.26 -28.09
N ALA A 303 52.05 -29.16 -29.21
CA ALA A 303 51.94 -28.03 -30.14
C ALA A 303 50.60 -28.04 -30.87
N PHE A 304 50.12 -29.23 -31.27
CA PHE A 304 48.79 -29.43 -31.83
C PHE A 304 47.68 -29.06 -30.84
N LEU A 305 47.78 -29.48 -29.57
CA LEU A 305 46.78 -29.13 -28.56
C LEU A 305 46.80 -27.62 -28.22
N LEU A 306 47.98 -26.99 -28.22
CA LEU A 306 48.09 -25.54 -28.01
C LEU A 306 47.44 -24.75 -29.16
N SER A 307 47.70 -25.10 -30.42
CA SER A 307 47.05 -24.43 -31.56
C SER A 307 45.53 -24.62 -31.55
N LEU A 308 45.06 -25.83 -31.22
CA LEU A 308 43.63 -26.11 -31.05
C LEU A 308 43.00 -25.27 -29.92
N LEU A 309 43.70 -25.15 -28.78
CA LEU A 309 43.26 -24.34 -27.63
C LEU A 309 43.11 -22.86 -28.01
N LEU A 310 44.07 -22.28 -28.73
CA LEU A 310 43.97 -20.87 -29.12
C LEU A 310 42.85 -20.65 -30.14
N VAL A 311 42.66 -21.56 -31.10
CA VAL A 311 41.61 -21.46 -32.12
C VAL A 311 40.21 -21.49 -31.51
N ILE A 312 39.99 -22.30 -30.46
CA ILE A 312 38.69 -22.41 -29.77
C ILE A 312 38.56 -21.38 -28.62
N GLY A 313 39.65 -21.16 -27.88
CA GLY A 313 39.67 -20.33 -26.67
C GLY A 313 39.48 -18.85 -26.95
N ILE A 314 40.01 -18.33 -28.07
CA ILE A 314 39.84 -16.92 -28.44
C ILE A 314 38.38 -16.55 -28.78
N PRO A 315 37.66 -17.29 -29.66
CA PRO A 315 36.25 -17.00 -29.91
C PRO A 315 35.40 -17.25 -28.65
N PHE A 316 35.76 -18.23 -27.83
CA PHE A 316 35.11 -18.44 -26.54
C PHE A 316 35.30 -17.26 -25.58
N TYR A 317 36.51 -16.70 -25.47
CA TYR A 317 36.78 -15.49 -24.69
C TYR A 317 35.99 -14.28 -25.20
N ALA A 318 35.92 -14.10 -26.52
CA ALA A 318 35.13 -13.03 -27.13
C ALA A 318 33.63 -13.18 -26.80
N LEU A 319 33.11 -14.40 -26.84
CA LEU A 319 31.72 -14.72 -26.48
C LEU A 319 31.44 -14.50 -24.99
N LEU A 320 32.34 -14.96 -24.11
CA LEU A 320 32.25 -14.77 -22.66
C LEU A 320 32.21 -13.27 -22.33
N ARG A 321 33.07 -12.47 -22.97
CA ARG A 321 33.13 -11.03 -22.75
C ARG A 321 31.89 -10.30 -23.26
N LEU A 322 31.28 -10.77 -24.34
CA LEU A 322 30.02 -10.22 -24.84
C LEU A 322 28.87 -10.48 -23.85
N LEU A 323 28.79 -11.69 -23.29
CA LEU A 323 27.78 -12.06 -22.31
C LEU A 323 27.97 -11.31 -20.97
N LEU A 324 29.18 -11.32 -20.41
CA LEU A 324 29.47 -10.67 -19.14
C LEU A 324 29.50 -9.14 -19.25
N GLY A 325 29.94 -8.60 -20.39
CA GLY A 325 29.99 -7.16 -20.63
C GLY A 325 28.63 -6.50 -20.54
N ARG A 326 27.56 -7.20 -20.98
CA ARG A 326 26.17 -6.72 -20.87
C ARG A 326 25.63 -6.73 -19.44
N MET A 327 26.14 -7.64 -18.59
CA MET A 327 25.69 -7.77 -17.20
C MET A 327 26.46 -6.86 -16.23
N PHE A 328 27.73 -6.59 -16.51
CA PHE A 328 28.66 -5.99 -15.53
C PHE A 328 29.26 -4.65 -15.97
N ASN A 329 28.76 -4.04 -17.05
CA ASN A 329 29.18 -2.74 -17.58
C ASN A 329 30.71 -2.60 -17.72
N TRP A 330 31.40 -3.64 -18.18
CA TRP A 330 32.85 -3.60 -18.38
C TRP A 330 33.24 -2.58 -19.44
N THR A 331 34.39 -1.93 -19.25
CA THR A 331 34.90 -0.94 -20.21
C THR A 331 35.12 -1.59 -21.59
N PRO A 332 34.75 -0.88 -22.67
CA PRO A 332 34.98 -1.38 -24.03
C PRO A 332 36.48 -1.59 -24.28
N GLN A 333 36.83 -2.62 -25.06
CA GLN A 333 38.24 -2.88 -25.38
C GLN A 333 38.71 -1.82 -26.35
N THR A 334 39.96 -1.41 -26.21
CA THR A 334 40.60 -0.55 -27.21
C THR A 334 40.71 -1.30 -28.53
N LYS A 335 40.55 -0.59 -29.66
CA LYS A 335 40.64 -1.18 -31.01
C LYS A 335 41.94 -1.98 -31.24
N ILE A 336 43.02 -1.57 -30.58
CA ILE A 336 44.33 -2.25 -30.62
C ILE A 336 44.24 -3.66 -30.04
N THR A 337 43.68 -3.82 -28.84
CA THR A 337 43.59 -5.14 -28.19
C THR A 337 42.76 -6.14 -28.99
N THR A 338 41.64 -5.70 -29.58
CA THR A 338 40.83 -6.55 -30.46
C THR A 338 41.62 -6.98 -31.70
N ASN A 339 42.34 -6.05 -32.34
CA ASN A 339 43.11 -6.36 -33.54
C ASN A 339 44.27 -7.33 -33.25
N VAL A 340 44.95 -7.19 -32.11
CA VAL A 340 46.02 -8.11 -31.69
C VAL A 340 45.48 -9.52 -31.42
N ILE A 341 44.34 -9.62 -30.73
CA ILE A 341 43.68 -10.91 -30.47
C ILE A 341 43.19 -11.57 -31.76
N SER A 342 42.69 -10.80 -32.73
CA SER A 342 42.32 -11.36 -34.04
C SER A 342 43.54 -11.85 -34.83
N PHE A 343 44.66 -11.14 -34.76
CA PHE A 343 45.90 -11.54 -35.44
C PHE A 343 46.47 -12.85 -34.87
N ILE A 344 46.48 -12.99 -33.53
CA ILE A 344 46.97 -14.22 -32.88
C ILE A 344 46.07 -15.42 -33.17
N TRP A 345 44.77 -15.20 -33.36
CA TRP A 345 43.83 -16.25 -33.78
C TRP A 345 44.13 -16.77 -35.19
N ILE A 346 44.43 -15.87 -36.14
CA ILE A 346 44.80 -16.24 -37.52
C ILE A 346 46.08 -17.08 -37.52
N ILE A 347 47.11 -16.67 -36.78
CA ILE A 347 48.36 -17.44 -36.65
C ILE A 347 48.10 -18.83 -36.08
N SER A 348 47.24 -18.92 -35.07
CA SER A 348 46.88 -20.19 -34.43
C SER A 348 46.15 -21.12 -35.41
N PHE A 349 45.30 -20.57 -36.28
CA PHE A 349 44.61 -21.33 -37.32
C PHE A 349 45.57 -21.88 -38.38
N ILE A 350 46.56 -21.09 -38.79
CA ILE A 350 47.62 -21.54 -39.71
C ILE A 350 48.44 -22.66 -39.08
N ALA A 351 48.83 -22.51 -37.80
CA ALA A 351 49.54 -23.57 -37.08
C ALA A 351 48.71 -24.85 -36.97
N LEU A 352 47.41 -24.73 -36.67
CA LEU A 352 46.50 -25.88 -36.63
C LEU A 352 46.40 -26.58 -38.00
N ALA A 353 46.34 -25.83 -39.10
CA ALA A 353 46.32 -26.39 -40.44
C ALA A 353 47.59 -27.19 -40.76
N ILE A 354 48.78 -26.67 -40.40
CA ILE A 354 50.07 -27.34 -40.61
C ILE A 354 50.10 -28.66 -39.84
N PHE A 355 49.81 -28.64 -38.53
CA PHE A 355 49.83 -29.86 -37.72
C PHE A 355 48.70 -30.85 -38.09
N SER A 356 47.56 -30.37 -38.60
CA SER A 356 46.49 -31.25 -39.07
C SER A 356 46.87 -32.02 -40.34
N ALA A 357 47.76 -31.46 -41.18
CA ALA A 357 48.23 -32.13 -42.40
C ALA A 357 49.07 -33.37 -42.07
N GLU A 358 49.76 -33.38 -40.92
CA GLU A 358 50.52 -34.53 -40.42
C GLU A 358 49.62 -35.70 -39.99
N ILE A 359 48.35 -35.44 -39.67
CA ILE A 359 47.37 -36.45 -39.21
C ILE A 359 46.73 -37.19 -40.40
N ILE A 360 46.63 -36.55 -41.57
CA ILE A 360 46.01 -37.10 -42.80
C ILE A 360 46.49 -38.53 -43.14
N PRO A 361 47.79 -38.86 -43.17
CA PRO A 361 48.25 -40.21 -43.49
C PRO A 361 47.79 -41.29 -42.50
N PHE A 362 47.41 -40.94 -41.27
CA PHE A 362 46.89 -41.87 -40.26
C PHE A 362 45.37 -42.06 -40.33
N LEU A 363 44.63 -41.19 -41.03
CA LEU A 363 43.19 -41.31 -41.24
C LEU A 363 42.81 -42.26 -42.38
N PHE A 364 43.71 -42.45 -43.35
CA PHE A 364 43.50 -43.28 -44.55
C PHE A 364 44.15 -44.66 -44.47
N LYS A 365 44.63 -45.06 -43.28
CA LYS A 365 45.31 -46.33 -43.01
C LYS A 365 44.60 -47.05 -41.87
#